data_AF-A0A7T8HKW2-F1
#
_entry.id   AF-A0A7T8HKW2-F1
#
_cell.length_a   1.000
_cell.length_b   1.000
_cell.length_c   1.000
_cell.angle_alpha   90.00
_cell.angle_beta   90.00
_cell.angle_gamma   90.00
#
_symmetry.space_group_name_H-M   'P 1'
#
loop_
_entity.id
_entity.type
_entity.pdbx_description
1 polymer ?
#
loop_
_entity_poly.entity_id
_entity_poly.type
_entity_poly.pdbx_seq_one_letter_code
_entity_poly.pdbx_strand_id
1 'polypeptide(L)' 'MTPVVRIINSIRFKAKQHRSFKVLLEELSAEYRDLLLHTDIRWLSRGRILLRFLSLLS' A
#
# COMPACT_ATOMS: atom_id res chain seq x y z
N MET A 1 12.93 8.21 -4.47
CA MET A 1 11.70 7.56 -3.95
C MET A 1 10.51 8.39 -4.40
N THR A 2 9.54 7.82 -5.13
CA THR A 2 8.35 8.58 -5.55
C THR A 2 7.46 8.89 -4.33
N PRO A 3 6.64 9.95 -4.37
CA PRO A 3 5.75 10.32 -3.26
C PRO A 3 4.85 9.15 -2.79
N VAL A 4 4.31 8.38 -3.73
CA VAL A 4 3.46 7.21 -3.44
C VAL A 4 4.21 6.14 -2.64
N VAL A 5 5.46 5.83 -3.01
CA VAL A 5 6.26 4.85 -2.26
C VAL A 5 6.55 5.33 -0.83
N ARG A 6 6.78 6.64 -0.63
CA ARG A 6 6.95 7.20 0.72
C ARG A 6 5.69 7.07 1.57
N ILE A 7 4.51 7.32 0.98
CA ILE A 7 3.22 7.20 1.66
C ILE A 7 2.99 5.74 2.08
N ILE A 8 3.16 4.80 1.14
CA ILE A 8 2.96 3.37 1.39
C ILE A 8 3.91 2.86 2.47
N ASN A 9 5.18 3.26 2.40
CA ASN A 9 6.16 2.90 3.42
C ASN A 9 5.79 3.50 4.79
N SER A 10 5.30 4.74 4.86
CA SER A 10 4.84 5.34 6.13
C SER A 10 3.68 4.55 6.74
N ILE A 11 2.69 4.18 5.93
CA ILE A 11 1.52 3.41 6.36
C ILE A 11 1.96 2.03 6.88
N ARG A 12 2.88 1.38 6.17
CA ARG A 12 3.39 0.04 6.53
C ARG A 12 4.38 0.02 7.67
N PHE A 13 5.15 1.09 7.87
CA PHE A 13 6.19 1.15 8.89
C PHE A 13 5.59 1.16 10.31
N LYS A 14 4.42 1.80 10.50
CA LYS A 14 3.77 1.87 11.80
C LYS A 14 2.66 0.82 11.91
N ALA A 15 2.83 -0.18 12.78
CA ALA A 15 1.88 -1.28 12.95
C ALA A 15 0.43 -0.83 13.25
N LYS A 16 0.24 0.26 14.01
CA LYS A 16 -1.10 0.84 14.24
C LYS A 16 -1.73 1.39 12.95
N GLN A 17 -0.95 2.15 12.18
CA GLN A 17 -1.43 2.73 10.91
C GLN A 17 -1.74 1.63 9.90
N HIS A 18 -0.89 0.62 9.81
CA HIS A 18 -1.12 -0.53 8.94
C HIS A 18 -2.41 -1.27 9.28
N ARG A 19 -2.66 -1.56 10.56
CA ARG A 19 -3.91 -2.20 11.01
C ARG A 19 -5.15 -1.34 10.74
N SER A 20 -5.11 -0.06 11.07
CA SER A 20 -6.23 0.87 10.79
C SER A 20 -6.50 0.99 9.29
N PHE A 21 -5.45 1.03 8.47
CA PHE A 21 -5.59 1.08 7.02
C PHE A 21 -6.21 -0.21 6.46
N LYS A 22 -5.83 -1.38 6.99
CA LYS A 22 -6.46 -2.65 6.59
C LYS A 22 -7.95 -2.67 6.92
N VAL A 23 -8.36 -2.23 8.10
CA VAL A 23 -9.78 -2.15 8.47
C VAL A 23 -10.54 -1.24 7.51
N LEU A 24 -9.98 -0.06 7.19
CA LEU A 24 -10.57 0.85 6.21
C LEU A 24 -10.75 0.20 4.83
N LEU A 25 -9.76 -0.56 4.36
CA LEU A 25 -9.86 -1.29 3.08
C LEU A 25 -10.96 -2.35 3.09
N GLU A 26 -11.17 -3.00 4.24
CA GLU A 26 -12.22 -4.00 4.42
C GLU A 26 -13.61 -3.34 4.42
N GLU A 27 -13.76 -2.20 5.11
CA GLU A 27 -15.00 -1.40 5.12
C GLU A 27 -15.37 -0.89 3.72
N LEU A 28 -14.37 -0.45 2.95
CA LEU A 28 -14.55 0.03 1.58
C LEU A 28 -14.75 -1.12 0.56
N SER A 29 -14.73 -2.38 1.01
CA SER A 29 -14.78 -3.56 0.12
C SER A 29 -13.76 -3.47 -1.02
N ALA A 30 -12.58 -2.90 -0.73
CA ALA A 30 -11.55 -2.66 -1.72
C ALA A 30 -11.08 -3.98 -2.34
N GLU A 31 -10.77 -3.96 -3.64
CA GLU A 31 -10.23 -5.11 -4.37
C GLU A 31 -9.00 -5.71 -3.65
N TYR A 32 -8.21 -4.85 -3.02
CA TYR A 32 -7.01 -5.22 -2.30
C TYR A 32 -7.13 -4.93 -0.79
N ARG A 33 -6.89 -5.95 0.02
CA ARG A 33 -6.97 -5.90 1.50
C ARG A 33 -5.67 -5.44 2.19
N ASP A 34 -4.62 -5.12 1.43
CA ASP A 34 -3.35 -4.63 1.98
C ASP A 34 -2.50 -3.91 0.91
N LEU A 35 -1.56 -3.07 1.35
CA LEU A 35 -0.51 -2.48 0.54
C LEU A 35 0.74 -3.37 0.50
N LEU A 36 1.40 -3.44 -0.65
CA LEU A 36 2.69 -4.10 -0.78
C LEU A 36 3.80 -3.18 -0.25
N LEU A 37 4.73 -3.73 0.55
CA LEU A 37 5.92 -3.00 0.97
C LEU A 37 6.91 -2.93 -0.20
N HIS A 38 7.42 -1.73 -0.51
CA HIS A 38 8.53 -1.60 -1.43
C HIS A 38 9.84 -1.92 -0.70
N THR A 39 10.49 -3.03 -1.06
CA THR A 39 11.89 -3.27 -0.71
C THR A 39 12.70 -3.38 -2.00
N ASP A 40 13.90 -2.77 -2.01
CA ASP A 40 14.76 -2.69 -3.20
C ASP A 40 15.27 -4.08 -3.68
N ILE A 41 14.97 -5.16 -2.94
CA ILE A 41 15.57 -6.50 -3.10
C ILE A 41 14.70 -7.44 -3.96
N ARG A 42 13.51 -7.05 -4.42
CA ARG A 42 12.62 -7.97 -5.17
C ARG A 42 12.07 -7.34 -6.45
N TRP A 43 12.47 -7.95 -7.57
CA TRP A 43 12.20 -7.77 -9.01
C TRP A 43 10.80 -7.33 -9.50
N LEU A 44 9.90 -6.86 -8.64
CA LEU A 44 8.49 -6.52 -8.98
C LEU A 44 7.91 -5.32 -8.24
N SER A 45 8.72 -4.34 -7.85
CA SER A 45 8.36 -3.56 -6.67
C SER A 45 7.84 -2.15 -6.90
N ARG A 46 7.88 -1.53 -8.09
CA ARG A 46 7.33 -0.15 -8.28
C ARG A 46 6.01 -0.10 -9.02
N GLY A 47 5.95 -0.66 -10.22
CA GLY A 47 4.74 -0.64 -11.05
C GLY A 47 3.54 -1.31 -10.38
N ARG A 48 3.71 -2.49 -9.78
CA ARG A 48 2.62 -3.20 -9.08
C ARG A 48 2.13 -2.47 -7.84
N ILE A 49 3.05 -1.82 -7.11
CA ILE A 49 2.70 -1.00 -5.94
C ILE A 49 1.87 0.20 -6.37
N LEU A 50 2.27 0.87 -7.45
CA LEU A 50 1.53 1.99 -8.01
C LEU A 50 0.16 1.56 -8.53
N LEU A 51 0.07 0.46 -9.28
CA LEU A 51 -1.20 -0.07 -9.78
C LEU A 51 -2.16 -0.39 -8.63
N ARG A 52 -1.66 -1.10 -7.60
CA ARG A 52 -2.45 -1.46 -6.41
C ARG A 52 -2.87 -0.24 -5.58
N PHE A 53 -2.07 0.82 -5.57
CA PHE A 53 -2.43 2.06 -4.91
C PHE A 53 -3.45 2.85 -5.72
N LEU A 54 -3.30 2.90 -7.04
CA LEU A 54 -4.23 3.59 -7.95
C LEU A 54 -5.60 2.93 -7.99
N SER A 55 -5.69 1.60 -7.91
CA SER A 55 -6.97 0.89 -7.81
C SER A 55 -7.72 1.16 -6.50
N LEU A 56 -7.07 1.75 -5.49
CA LEU A 56 -7.72 2.19 -4.25
C LEU A 56 -8.23 3.63 -4.33
N LEU A 57 -7.88 4.37 -5.40
CA LEU A 57 -8.29 5.75 -5.64
C LEU A 57 -9.44 5.88 -6.65
N SER A 58 -9.75 4.80 -7.37
CA SER A 58 -10.86 4.68 -8.33
C SER A 58 -12.14 4.21 -7.66
#